data_AF-A0A2S9YIB6-F1
#
_entry.id   AF-A0A2S9YIB6-F1
#
_cell.length_a   1.000
_cell.length_b   1.000
_cell.length_c   1.000
_cell.angle_alpha   90.00
_cell.angle_beta   90.00
_cell.angle_gamma   90.00
#
_symmetry.space_group_name_H-M   'P 1'
#
loop_
_entity.id
_entity.type
_entity.pdbx_description
1 polymer ?
#
loop_
_entity_poly.entity_id
_entity_poly.type
_entity_poly.pdbx_seq_one_letter_code
_entity_poly.pdbx_strand_id
1 'polypeptide(L)'
;MRTVNGRSQLLGLALASLVSFGPGCGVQQRAAEKLIDPQLRSEGVLVERQRGRRDLELGRYRVEELELVDETFDGSGPLAPDADGRTRPTEQLRMSFTLAGGAQPWTAECVGQRRQPPDHDLAVLAGELRDEVAVHCQLAGGESRWVLRVEGPLTNNLLGRVYAAGEAEPGELGEVGELGQLGEGGPGRVVEVVMWYQLWNFTRRHLPASLVVIRGDEGTEAALILDAPERAWLDAALDDSGRELALTTMLALRLLPLGFDG
;
A
#
# COMPACT_ATOMS: atom_id res chain seq x y z
N MET A 1 -17.99 -50.89 -65.78
CA MET A 1 -18.76 -49.74 -66.32
C MET A 1 -18.74 -48.62 -65.30
N ARG A 2 -18.49 -47.39 -65.76
CA ARG A 2 -18.20 -46.16 -64.99
C ARG A 2 -19.45 -45.57 -64.32
N THR A 3 -19.26 -45.01 -63.11
CA THR A 3 -19.92 -43.82 -62.48
C THR A 3 -19.55 -43.86 -60.97
N VAL A 4 -19.31 -42.82 -60.17
CA VAL A 4 -19.50 -41.36 -60.28
C VAL A 4 -18.64 -40.66 -59.20
N ASN A 5 -18.35 -39.38 -59.45
CA ASN A 5 -17.67 -38.36 -58.66
C ASN A 5 -18.04 -38.24 -57.17
N GLY A 6 -17.09 -37.72 -56.38
CA GLY A 6 -17.33 -37.18 -55.05
C GLY A 6 -16.14 -36.42 -54.48
N ARG A 7 -15.79 -35.28 -55.09
CA ARG A 7 -14.89 -34.26 -54.51
C ARG A 7 -15.58 -33.64 -53.29
N SER A 8 -15.11 -33.93 -52.08
CA SER A 8 -15.49 -33.18 -50.87
C SER A 8 -14.31 -32.32 -50.43
N GLN A 9 -14.52 -31.02 -50.52
CA GLN A 9 -13.63 -29.96 -50.07
C GLN A 9 -13.62 -29.97 -48.53
N LEU A 10 -12.45 -30.11 -47.92
CA LEU A 10 -12.25 -29.83 -46.50
C LEU A 10 -12.02 -28.32 -46.36
N LEU A 11 -13.07 -27.63 -45.93
CA LEU A 11 -13.16 -26.21 -45.74
C LEU A 11 -13.47 -25.97 -44.26
N GLY A 12 -12.58 -25.23 -43.59
CA GLY A 12 -12.91 -24.42 -42.41
C GLY A 12 -13.04 -25.15 -41.07
N LEU A 13 -12.12 -24.86 -40.15
CA LEU A 13 -12.39 -24.08 -38.93
C LEU A 13 -11.11 -24.03 -38.07
N ALA A 14 -10.18 -23.17 -38.48
CA ALA A 14 -9.22 -22.58 -37.56
C ALA A 14 -9.97 -21.49 -36.79
N LEU A 15 -10.67 -21.87 -35.72
CA LEU A 15 -11.22 -20.93 -34.75
C LEU A 15 -10.04 -20.42 -33.92
N ALA A 16 -9.58 -19.23 -34.31
CA ALA A 16 -8.69 -18.39 -33.55
C ALA A 16 -9.31 -18.10 -32.17
N SER A 17 -8.83 -18.78 -31.14
CA SER A 17 -9.00 -18.38 -29.75
C SER A 17 -8.12 -17.15 -29.47
N LEU A 18 -8.47 -16.02 -30.08
CA LEU A 18 -8.05 -14.70 -29.63
C LEU A 18 -8.92 -14.34 -28.43
N VAL A 19 -8.62 -14.96 -27.29
CA VAL A 19 -9.15 -14.49 -26.01
C VAL A 19 -8.49 -13.15 -25.74
N SER A 20 -9.30 -12.11 -25.82
CA SER A 20 -8.94 -10.72 -25.57
C SER A 20 -8.41 -10.56 -24.15
N PHE A 21 -7.12 -10.27 -24.00
CA PHE A 21 -6.57 -9.68 -22.78
C PHE A 21 -7.08 -8.23 -22.70
N GLY A 22 -8.23 -8.06 -22.06
CA GLY A 22 -8.92 -6.78 -21.95
C GLY A 22 -8.12 -5.74 -21.13
N PRO A 23 -8.37 -4.43 -21.36
CA PRO A 23 -7.72 -3.29 -20.70
C PRO A 23 -8.23 -3.06 -19.26
N GLY A 24 -8.42 -4.13 -18.48
CA GLY A 24 -9.10 -4.10 -17.17
C GLY A 24 -8.37 -3.32 -16.08
N CYS A 25 -7.04 -3.28 -16.10
CA CYS A 25 -6.26 -2.66 -15.02
C CYS A 25 -6.39 -1.12 -14.98
N GLY A 26 -6.59 -0.48 -16.14
CA GLY A 26 -6.59 0.99 -16.21
C GLY A 26 -7.84 1.66 -15.65
N VAL A 27 -8.98 0.96 -15.54
CA VAL A 27 -10.22 1.54 -15.00
C VAL A 27 -10.19 1.56 -13.47
N GLN A 28 -9.56 0.57 -12.84
CA GLN A 28 -9.45 0.46 -11.38
C GLN A 28 -8.54 1.56 -10.81
N GLN A 29 -7.39 1.82 -11.44
CA GLN A 29 -6.46 2.87 -11.03
C GLN A 29 -7.04 4.29 -11.11
N ARG A 30 -7.90 4.57 -12.10
CA ARG A 30 -8.52 5.90 -12.29
C ARG A 30 -9.34 6.38 -11.10
N ALA A 31 -9.90 5.46 -10.30
CA ALA A 31 -10.64 5.85 -9.11
C ALA A 31 -9.70 6.37 -8.03
N ALA A 32 -8.60 5.67 -7.78
CA ALA A 32 -7.55 6.07 -6.83
C ALA A 32 -6.87 7.38 -7.27
N GLU A 33 -6.52 7.52 -8.55
CA GLU A 33 -5.90 8.73 -9.11
C GLU A 33 -6.74 10.01 -8.95
N LYS A 34 -8.07 9.87 -8.82
CA LYS A 34 -8.96 11.01 -8.58
C LYS A 34 -8.93 11.50 -7.13
N LEU A 35 -8.46 10.67 -6.21
CA LEU A 35 -8.33 11.01 -4.79
C LEU A 35 -6.96 11.62 -4.47
N ILE A 36 -6.00 11.56 -5.40
CA ILE A 36 -4.72 12.25 -5.28
C ILE A 36 -4.97 13.76 -5.30
N ASP A 37 -4.29 14.48 -4.40
CA ASP A 37 -4.31 15.93 -4.34
C ASP A 37 -4.10 16.55 -5.74
N PRO A 38 -5.03 17.41 -6.21
CA PRO A 38 -4.93 17.99 -7.54
C PRO A 38 -3.61 18.73 -7.79
N GLN A 39 -3.09 19.43 -6.78
CA GLN A 39 -1.83 20.17 -6.86
C GLN A 39 -0.66 19.20 -6.99
N LEU A 40 -0.59 18.17 -6.15
CA LEU A 40 0.43 17.12 -6.25
C LEU A 40 0.39 16.43 -7.63
N ARG A 41 -0.80 16.20 -8.16
CA ARG A 41 -0.97 15.56 -9.47
C ARG A 41 -0.51 16.45 -10.64
N SER A 42 -0.66 17.77 -10.54
CA SER A 42 -0.29 18.70 -11.63
C SER A 42 1.12 19.25 -11.53
N GLU A 43 1.62 19.48 -10.32
CA GLU A 43 2.89 20.18 -10.04
C GLU A 43 3.97 19.24 -9.48
N GLY A 44 3.57 18.06 -8.99
CA GLY A 44 4.50 17.08 -8.43
C GLY A 44 5.40 16.43 -9.49
N VAL A 45 6.49 15.85 -8.99
CA VAL A 45 7.41 15.00 -9.74
C VAL A 45 6.78 13.62 -9.86
N LEU A 46 6.43 13.24 -11.10
CA LEU A 46 5.95 11.91 -11.43
C LEU A 46 7.14 10.93 -11.57
N VAL A 47 7.11 9.86 -10.80
CA VAL A 47 8.06 8.74 -10.91
C VAL A 47 7.31 7.54 -11.48
N GLU A 48 7.59 7.20 -12.75
CA GLU A 48 6.92 6.11 -13.45
C GLU A 48 7.71 4.80 -13.37
N ARG A 49 7.00 3.67 -13.35
CA ARG A 49 7.59 2.34 -13.43
C ARG A 49 8.42 2.22 -14.71
N GLN A 50 9.67 1.80 -14.56
CA GLN A 50 10.47 1.45 -15.74
C GLN A 50 10.04 0.08 -16.27
N ARG A 51 9.97 -0.04 -17.61
CA ARG A 51 9.70 -1.31 -18.29
C ARG A 51 10.94 -2.21 -18.18
N GLY A 52 11.16 -2.78 -17.01
CA GLY A 52 12.22 -3.75 -16.70
C GLY A 52 11.65 -5.16 -16.46
N ARG A 53 12.55 -6.16 -16.37
CA ARG A 53 12.19 -7.57 -16.06
C ARG A 53 11.83 -7.78 -14.58
N ARG A 54 11.99 -6.76 -13.72
CA ARG A 54 11.76 -6.84 -12.27
C ARG A 54 10.59 -5.92 -11.90
N ASP A 55 9.71 -6.41 -11.02
CA ASP A 55 8.43 -5.76 -10.73
C ASP A 55 8.51 -4.55 -9.80
N LEU A 56 9.72 -4.13 -9.38
CA LEU A 56 9.94 -3.15 -8.30
C LEU A 56 10.92 -2.02 -8.70
N GLU A 57 10.71 -1.44 -9.88
CA GLU A 57 11.51 -0.31 -10.40
C GLU A 57 10.59 0.90 -10.63
N LEU A 58 10.90 2.03 -9.98
CA LEU A 58 10.19 3.31 -10.08
C LEU A 58 11.19 4.40 -10.50
N GLY A 59 11.16 4.81 -11.77
CA GLY A 59 12.11 5.76 -12.33
C GLY A 59 13.54 5.25 -12.20
N ARG A 60 14.40 6.00 -11.49
CA ARG A 60 15.77 5.56 -11.18
C ARG A 60 15.85 4.62 -9.98
N TYR A 61 14.79 4.56 -9.18
CA TYR A 61 14.75 3.83 -7.93
C TYR A 61 14.43 2.36 -8.17
N ARG A 62 15.09 1.48 -7.43
CA ARG A 62 14.87 0.03 -7.52
C ARG A 62 14.95 -0.61 -6.14
N VAL A 63 14.07 -1.56 -5.90
CA VAL A 63 14.13 -2.40 -4.71
C VAL A 63 15.12 -3.54 -4.96
N GLU A 64 16.09 -3.65 -4.05
CA GLU A 64 17.11 -4.69 -3.98
C GLU A 64 16.97 -5.46 -2.65
N GLU A 65 17.53 -6.66 -2.61
CA GLU A 65 17.66 -7.44 -1.36
C GLU A 65 16.34 -7.64 -0.60
N LEU A 66 15.22 -7.75 -1.33
CA LEU A 66 13.92 -8.01 -0.72
C LEU A 66 13.91 -9.40 -0.07
N GLU A 67 13.71 -9.41 1.24
CA GLU A 67 13.45 -10.60 2.04
C GLU A 67 12.06 -10.46 2.67
N LEU A 68 11.25 -11.51 2.57
CA LEU A 68 9.92 -11.61 3.20
C LEU A 68 9.82 -12.97 3.87
N VAL A 69 9.57 -12.98 5.18
CA VAL A 69 9.54 -14.18 6.01
C VAL A 69 8.24 -14.23 6.78
N ASP A 70 7.47 -15.30 6.57
CA ASP A 70 6.36 -15.68 7.44
C ASP A 70 6.91 -16.20 8.77
N GLU A 71 6.55 -15.56 9.87
CA GLU A 71 6.96 -15.96 11.22
C GLU A 71 5.76 -16.40 12.06
N THR A 72 6.01 -17.34 12.96
CA THR A 72 5.05 -17.62 14.03
C THR A 72 4.98 -16.41 14.94
N PHE A 73 3.77 -15.89 15.18
CA PHE A 73 3.54 -14.81 16.14
C PHE A 73 4.02 -15.21 17.53
N ASP A 74 4.96 -14.45 18.08
CA ASP A 74 5.63 -14.73 19.35
C ASP A 74 4.97 -14.01 20.55
N GLY A 75 3.85 -13.33 20.32
CA GLY A 75 3.16 -12.52 21.34
C GLY A 75 3.72 -11.12 21.52
N SER A 76 4.66 -10.69 20.67
CA SER A 76 5.23 -9.34 20.68
C SER A 76 4.88 -8.55 19.42
N GLY A 77 5.18 -7.25 19.38
CA GLY A 77 4.95 -6.39 18.22
C GLY A 77 3.71 -5.51 18.34
N PRO A 78 3.30 -4.86 17.24
CA PRO A 78 2.25 -3.83 17.27
C PRO A 78 0.87 -4.35 17.72
N LEU A 79 0.50 -5.56 17.31
CA LEU A 79 -0.72 -6.24 17.73
C LEU A 79 -0.42 -7.24 18.86
N ALA A 80 0.39 -6.84 19.85
CA ALA A 80 0.60 -7.62 21.06
C ALA A 80 -0.73 -7.97 21.77
N PRO A 81 -0.76 -9.04 22.60
CA PRO A 81 -1.93 -9.43 23.38
C PRO A 81 -2.51 -8.25 24.18
N ASP A 82 -3.82 -8.24 24.38
CA ASP A 82 -4.44 -7.29 25.30
C ASP A 82 -3.98 -7.51 26.75
N ALA A 83 -4.36 -6.61 27.66
CA ALA A 83 -3.98 -6.68 29.06
C ALA A 83 -4.42 -7.98 29.77
N ASP A 84 -5.41 -8.69 29.21
CA ASP A 84 -5.91 -9.97 29.71
C ASP A 84 -5.16 -11.18 29.10
N GLY A 85 -4.14 -10.93 28.26
CA GLY A 85 -3.31 -11.95 27.61
C GLY A 85 -4.04 -12.76 26.54
N ARG A 86 -5.21 -12.28 26.08
CA ARG A 86 -5.98 -12.97 25.04
C ARG A 86 -5.44 -12.56 23.68
N THR A 87 -5.08 -13.55 22.87
CA THR A 87 -4.66 -13.33 21.48
C THR A 87 -5.69 -13.96 20.55
N ARG A 88 -6.15 -13.18 19.58
CA ARG A 88 -6.80 -13.71 18.39
C ARG A 88 -5.72 -14.27 17.45
N PRO A 89 -6.06 -15.20 16.53
CA PRO A 89 -5.13 -15.65 15.51
C PRO A 89 -4.48 -14.46 14.81
N THR A 90 -3.16 -14.40 14.87
CA THR A 90 -2.36 -13.29 14.35
C THR A 90 -1.28 -13.86 13.44
N GLU A 91 -1.30 -13.45 12.18
CA GLU A 91 -0.25 -13.69 11.21
C GLU A 91 0.83 -12.63 11.40
N GLN A 92 2.10 -13.03 11.34
CA GLN A 92 3.24 -12.13 11.44
C GLN A 92 4.17 -12.32 10.24
N LEU A 93 4.59 -11.20 9.68
CA LEU A 93 5.52 -11.11 8.56
C LEU A 93 6.69 -10.23 8.97
N ARG A 94 7.91 -10.66 8.67
CA ARG A 94 9.07 -9.78 8.63
C ARG A 94 9.47 -9.51 7.21
N MET A 95 9.78 -8.26 6.93
CA MET A 95 10.24 -7.84 5.61
C MET A 95 11.46 -6.94 5.76
N SER A 96 12.44 -7.14 4.90
CA SER A 96 13.52 -6.18 4.72
C SER A 96 13.76 -5.92 3.23
N PHE A 97 14.20 -4.70 2.90
CA PHE A 97 14.67 -4.39 1.55
C PHE A 97 15.59 -3.16 1.53
N THR A 98 16.31 -3.01 0.42
CA THR A 98 17.13 -1.83 0.12
C THR A 98 16.56 -1.09 -1.09
N LEU A 99 16.23 0.20 -0.95
CA LEU A 99 15.93 1.11 -2.06
C LEU A 99 17.24 1.73 -2.58
N ALA A 100 17.62 1.38 -3.80
CA ALA A 100 18.79 1.92 -4.48
C ALA A 100 18.41 2.90 -5.60
N GLY A 101 19.38 3.67 -6.10
CA GLY A 101 19.22 4.58 -7.25
C GLY A 101 18.97 6.05 -6.91
N GLY A 102 18.86 6.37 -5.62
CA GLY A 102 18.83 7.73 -5.08
C GLY A 102 20.22 8.37 -4.92
N ALA A 103 20.27 9.47 -4.18
CA ALA A 103 21.49 10.08 -3.67
C ALA A 103 22.25 9.13 -2.72
N GLN A 104 21.52 8.33 -1.95
CA GLN A 104 22.05 7.27 -1.09
C GLN A 104 21.10 6.07 -1.04
N PRO A 105 21.60 4.86 -0.69
CA PRO A 105 20.72 3.73 -0.46
C PRO A 105 19.90 3.94 0.82
N TRP A 106 18.64 3.51 0.77
CA TRP A 106 17.77 3.45 1.93
C TRP A 106 17.41 2.02 2.25
N THR A 107 17.32 1.66 3.52
CA THR A 107 16.86 0.34 3.97
C THR A 107 15.56 0.47 4.74
N ALA A 108 14.74 -0.58 4.65
CA ALA A 108 13.55 -0.74 5.46
C ALA A 108 13.58 -2.11 6.13
N GLU A 109 13.29 -2.16 7.42
CA GLU A 109 13.06 -3.38 8.18
C GLU A 109 11.70 -3.26 8.85
N CYS A 110 10.79 -4.16 8.51
CA CYS A 110 9.38 -4.07 8.87
C CYS A 110 8.89 -5.34 9.56
N VAL A 111 7.98 -5.15 10.51
CA VAL A 111 7.10 -6.18 11.05
C VAL A 111 5.67 -5.82 10.64
N GLY A 112 5.05 -6.70 9.85
CA GLY A 112 3.64 -6.64 9.51
C GLY A 112 2.88 -7.68 10.33
N GLN A 113 1.74 -7.30 10.90
CA GLN A 113 0.86 -8.22 11.61
C GLN A 113 -0.57 -8.07 11.10
N ARG A 114 -1.26 -9.19 10.93
CA ARG A 114 -2.69 -9.24 10.61
C ARG A 114 -3.40 -10.13 11.61
N ARG A 115 -4.37 -9.56 12.33
CA ARG A 115 -5.17 -10.26 13.32
C ARG A 115 -6.55 -10.54 12.76
N GLN A 116 -6.89 -11.81 12.63
CA GLN A 116 -8.17 -12.28 12.10
C GLN A 116 -9.27 -12.23 13.18
N PRO A 117 -10.55 -12.16 12.78
CA PRO A 117 -11.67 -12.30 13.71
C PRO A 117 -11.66 -13.69 14.39
N PRO A 118 -12.18 -13.79 15.63
CA PRO A 118 -12.19 -15.05 16.38
C PRO A 118 -13.15 -16.10 15.78
N ASP A 119 -14.16 -15.67 15.04
CA ASP A 119 -15.10 -16.54 14.32
C ASP A 119 -15.62 -15.82 13.05
N HIS A 120 -15.26 -16.33 11.87
CA HIS A 120 -15.58 -15.68 10.60
C HIS A 120 -17.10 -15.64 10.34
N ASP A 121 -17.83 -16.62 10.87
CA ASP A 121 -19.27 -16.77 10.66
C ASP A 121 -20.11 -15.89 11.61
N LEU A 122 -19.60 -15.56 12.81
CA LEU A 122 -20.29 -14.72 13.79
C LEU A 122 -19.94 -13.22 13.67
N ALA A 123 -18.76 -12.88 13.15
CA ALA A 123 -18.32 -11.49 12.95
C ALA A 123 -19.24 -10.69 12.00
N VAL A 124 -19.91 -11.38 11.07
CA VAL A 124 -20.89 -10.77 10.13
C VAL A 124 -22.13 -10.24 10.87
N LEU A 125 -22.52 -10.86 11.99
CA LEU A 125 -23.76 -10.58 12.70
C LEU A 125 -23.59 -9.58 13.86
N ALA A 126 -22.41 -9.55 14.49
CA ALA A 126 -22.17 -8.74 15.69
C ALA A 126 -21.67 -7.32 15.41
N GLY A 127 -21.19 -7.01 14.20
CA GLY A 127 -20.57 -5.72 13.90
C GLY A 127 -19.24 -5.47 14.63
N GLU A 128 -18.83 -6.38 15.50
CA GLU A 128 -17.68 -6.29 16.40
C GLU A 128 -16.59 -7.27 15.97
N LEU A 129 -15.35 -6.76 15.91
CA LEU A 129 -14.08 -7.47 15.67
C LEU A 129 -13.86 -7.96 14.23
N ARG A 130 -13.29 -7.07 13.42
CA ARG A 130 -12.92 -7.31 12.01
C ARG A 130 -11.39 -7.34 11.88
N ASP A 131 -10.89 -7.73 10.70
CA ASP A 131 -9.45 -7.82 10.44
C ASP A 131 -8.73 -6.53 10.84
N GLU A 132 -7.76 -6.67 11.74
CA GLU A 132 -6.84 -5.60 12.16
C GLU A 132 -5.50 -5.85 11.52
N VAL A 133 -4.85 -4.78 11.10
CA VAL A 133 -3.50 -4.81 10.56
C VAL A 133 -2.64 -3.81 11.27
N ALA A 134 -1.35 -4.13 11.38
CA ALA A 134 -0.35 -3.17 11.80
C ALA A 134 0.97 -3.37 11.07
N VAL A 135 1.64 -2.26 10.76
CA VAL A 135 2.93 -2.18 10.08
C VAL A 135 3.82 -1.28 10.89
N HIS A 136 4.89 -1.85 11.45
CA HIS A 136 5.94 -1.09 12.10
C HIS A 136 7.24 -1.29 11.32
N CYS A 137 7.86 -0.21 10.86
CA CYS A 137 9.15 -0.27 10.17
C CYS A 137 10.19 0.66 10.77
N GLN A 138 11.45 0.24 10.70
CA GLN A 138 12.61 1.10 10.81
C GLN A 138 13.11 1.43 9.40
N LEU A 139 13.21 2.71 9.08
CA LEU A 139 13.66 3.22 7.78
C LEU A 139 14.96 3.97 7.98
N ALA A 140 15.91 3.79 7.06
CA ALA A 140 17.29 4.15 7.29
C ALA A 140 17.95 4.65 6.00
N GLY A 141 18.59 5.83 6.04
CA GLY A 141 19.33 6.37 4.90
C GLY A 141 20.49 7.24 5.36
N GLY A 142 21.73 6.82 5.09
CA GLY A 142 22.92 7.49 5.63
C GLY A 142 22.88 7.55 7.16
N GLU A 143 22.93 8.76 7.72
CA GLU A 143 22.80 9.00 9.17
C GLU A 143 21.34 9.14 9.62
N SER A 144 20.38 9.26 8.69
CA SER A 144 18.97 9.42 9.00
C SER A 144 18.34 8.08 9.40
N ARG A 145 17.56 8.11 10.48
CA ARG A 145 16.78 6.99 10.99
C ARG A 145 15.35 7.46 11.24
N TRP A 146 14.39 6.70 10.76
CA TRP A 146 12.96 7.01 10.83
C TRP A 146 12.19 5.78 11.24
N VAL A 147 11.01 6.00 11.82
CA VAL A 147 10.08 4.94 12.20
C VAL A 147 8.77 5.18 11.46
N LEU A 148 8.28 4.16 10.76
CA LEU A 148 6.93 4.11 10.22
C LEU A 148 6.05 3.29 11.16
N ARG A 149 4.87 3.80 11.50
CA ARG A 149 3.81 3.03 12.15
C ARG A 149 2.48 3.27 11.45
N VAL A 150 1.79 2.20 11.08
CA VAL A 150 0.42 2.24 10.56
C VAL A 150 -0.35 1.12 11.24
N GLU A 151 -1.50 1.41 11.83
CA GLU A 151 -2.32 0.39 12.48
C GLU A 151 -3.80 0.71 12.38
N GLY A 152 -4.63 -0.33 12.42
CA GLY A 152 -6.07 -0.18 12.51
C GLY A 152 -6.85 -1.28 11.81
N PRO A 153 -8.18 -1.17 11.80
CA PRO A 153 -9.06 -2.13 11.15
C PRO A 153 -9.12 -1.91 9.63
N LEU A 154 -9.04 -2.98 8.84
CA LEU A 154 -9.16 -2.93 7.36
C LEU A 154 -10.53 -2.42 6.88
N THR A 155 -11.51 -2.33 7.77
CA THR A 155 -12.80 -1.70 7.46
C THR A 155 -12.78 -0.19 7.44
N ASN A 156 -11.66 0.45 7.79
CA ASN A 156 -11.43 1.89 7.74
C ASN A 156 -10.23 2.21 6.86
N ASN A 157 -10.08 3.46 6.42
CA ASN A 157 -8.76 3.90 5.95
C ASN A 157 -7.81 3.80 7.14
N LEU A 158 -6.57 3.37 6.88
CA LEU A 158 -5.58 3.27 7.93
C LEU A 158 -4.85 4.58 8.07
N LEU A 159 -4.58 4.97 9.31
CA LEU A 159 -3.79 6.15 9.61
C LEU A 159 -2.54 5.72 10.35
N GLY A 160 -1.47 6.43 10.06
CA GLY A 160 -0.16 6.15 10.58
C GLY A 160 0.72 7.37 10.50
N ARG A 161 1.98 7.18 10.87
CA ARG A 161 2.97 8.25 10.91
C ARG A 161 4.36 7.74 10.53
N VAL A 162 5.13 8.64 9.90
CA VAL A 162 6.58 8.52 9.75
C VAL A 162 7.24 9.64 10.55
N TYR A 163 8.12 9.30 11.48
CA TYR A 163 8.77 10.27 12.39
C TYR A 163 10.22 9.87 12.66
N ALA A 164 11.07 10.81 13.09
CA ALA A 164 12.49 10.53 13.24
C ALA A 164 12.74 9.60 14.44
N ALA A 165 13.70 8.68 14.31
CA ALA A 165 14.04 7.77 15.40
C ALA A 165 14.66 8.55 16.57
N GLY A 166 14.21 8.26 17.79
CA GLY A 166 14.65 8.96 19.00
C GLY A 166 13.78 10.16 19.39
N GLU A 167 12.84 10.56 18.54
CA GLU A 167 11.76 11.46 18.95
C GLU A 167 10.75 10.69 19.80
N ALA A 168 10.15 11.37 20.79
CA ALA A 168 9.08 10.77 21.58
C ALA A 168 7.96 10.34 20.63
N GLU A 169 7.51 9.10 20.80
CA GLU A 169 6.39 8.58 20.02
C GLU A 169 5.22 9.58 20.13
N PRO A 170 4.75 10.14 19.00
CA PRO A 170 3.62 11.06 19.06
C PRO A 170 2.46 10.34 19.73
N GLY A 171 1.83 10.96 20.73
CA GLY A 171 0.70 10.34 21.44
C GLY A 171 -0.38 9.86 20.46
N GLU A 172 -1.22 8.92 20.92
CA GLU A 172 -2.29 8.28 20.12
C GLU A 172 -2.92 9.28 19.16
N LEU A 173 -2.97 8.91 17.87
CA LEU A 173 -3.60 9.68 16.81
C LEU A 173 -5.04 9.99 17.24
N GLY A 174 -5.26 11.17 17.82
CA GLY A 174 -6.58 11.61 18.26
C GLY A 174 -7.58 11.50 17.12
N GLU A 175 -8.83 11.15 17.45
CA GLU A 175 -9.93 11.05 16.49
C GLU A 175 -9.86 12.19 15.47
N VAL A 176 -9.76 11.81 14.19
CA VAL A 176 -9.73 12.75 13.08
C VAL A 176 -11.03 13.55 13.12
N GLY A 177 -10.96 14.79 13.63
CA GLY A 177 -12.03 15.76 13.46
C GLY A 177 -12.30 15.95 11.98
N GLU A 178 -13.58 16.09 11.61
CA GLU A 178 -14.13 16.10 10.24
C GLU A 178 -13.46 17.03 9.21
N LEU A 179 -12.43 17.80 9.56
CA LEU A 179 -11.72 18.72 8.66
C LEU A 179 -10.22 18.80 9.01
N GLY A 180 -9.46 17.73 8.75
CA GLY A 180 -8.03 17.80 8.40
C GLY A 180 -7.07 18.54 9.35
N GLN A 181 -7.46 18.86 10.59
CA GLN A 181 -6.59 19.52 11.55
C GLN A 181 -5.86 18.45 12.36
N LEU A 182 -4.58 18.28 12.01
CA LEU A 182 -3.61 17.53 12.79
C LEU A 182 -3.56 18.16 14.19
N GLY A 183 -3.95 17.40 15.22
CA GLY A 183 -3.64 17.78 16.60
C GLY A 183 -2.12 17.97 16.77
N GLU A 184 -1.70 18.76 17.76
CA GLU A 184 -0.31 19.13 18.12
C GLU A 184 0.61 17.92 18.44
N GLY A 185 0.73 16.96 17.53
CA GLY A 185 1.50 15.75 17.71
C GLY A 185 2.76 15.81 16.88
N GLY A 186 3.85 16.33 17.47
CA GLY A 186 5.26 16.13 17.09
C GLY A 186 5.70 16.42 15.63
N PRO A 187 7.00 16.62 15.38
CA PRO A 187 7.54 16.66 14.02
C PRO A 187 7.39 15.27 13.37
N GLY A 188 6.58 15.14 12.33
CA GLY A 188 6.37 13.88 11.64
C GLY A 188 5.38 14.00 10.48
N ARG A 189 5.42 13.04 9.56
CA ARG A 189 4.49 12.97 8.42
C ARG A 189 3.35 12.03 8.75
N VAL A 190 2.14 12.39 8.38
CA VAL A 190 0.99 11.49 8.46
C VAL A 190 0.96 10.61 7.23
N VAL A 191 0.72 9.32 7.44
CA VAL A 191 0.55 8.32 6.38
C VAL A 191 -0.89 7.84 6.42
N GLU A 192 -1.61 7.97 5.31
CA GLU A 192 -2.97 7.44 5.17
C GLU A 192 -2.98 6.35 4.08
N VAL A 193 -3.53 5.18 4.41
CA VAL A 193 -3.87 4.14 3.43
C VAL A 193 -5.36 4.22 3.16
N VAL A 194 -5.70 4.80 2.02
CA VAL A 194 -7.06 4.99 1.53
C VAL A 194 -7.53 3.72 0.83
N MET A 195 -8.41 2.98 1.50
CA MET A 195 -9.07 1.78 0.97
C MET A 195 -10.55 2.03 0.71
N TRP A 196 -11.11 3.10 1.29
CA TRP A 196 -12.52 3.44 1.19
C TRP A 196 -12.70 4.91 0.84
N TYR A 197 -13.72 5.19 0.06
CA TYR A 197 -14.10 6.56 -0.30
C TYR A 197 -15.62 6.74 -0.26
N GLN A 198 -16.06 7.97 -0.02
CA GLN A 198 -17.48 8.32 0.01
C GLN A 198 -17.94 8.83 -1.35
N LEU A 199 -18.96 8.19 -1.91
CA LEU A 199 -19.69 8.65 -3.10
C LEU A 199 -21.00 9.27 -2.65
N TRP A 200 -21.03 10.61 -2.63
CA TRP A 200 -22.12 11.40 -2.05
C TRP A 200 -22.25 11.08 -0.54
N ASN A 201 -22.96 11.90 0.23
CA ASN A 201 -22.94 11.81 1.70
C ASN A 201 -23.56 10.52 2.30
N PHE A 202 -23.83 9.47 1.50
CA PHE A 202 -24.60 8.30 1.92
C PHE A 202 -24.02 6.94 1.51
N THR A 203 -23.03 6.86 0.61
CA THR A 203 -22.51 5.55 0.16
C THR A 203 -21.00 5.48 0.23
N ARG A 204 -20.52 4.72 1.21
CA ARG A 204 -19.11 4.34 1.32
C ARG A 204 -18.82 3.16 0.38
N ARG A 205 -17.78 3.28 -0.45
CA ARG A 205 -17.35 2.22 -1.37
C ARG A 205 -15.89 1.87 -1.16
N HIS A 206 -15.58 0.60 -1.35
CA HIS A 206 -14.20 0.14 -1.42
C HIS A 206 -13.54 0.71 -2.67
N LEU A 207 -12.30 1.15 -2.54
CA LEU A 207 -11.48 1.62 -3.63
C LEU A 207 -10.92 0.39 -4.37
N PRO A 208 -11.10 0.27 -5.70
CA PRO A 208 -10.61 -0.90 -6.42
C PRO A 208 -9.08 -1.08 -6.42
N ALA A 209 -8.35 -0.02 -6.06
CA ALA A 209 -6.92 -0.03 -5.86
C ALA A 209 -6.61 0.93 -4.71
N SER A 210 -6.13 0.40 -3.60
CA SER A 210 -5.71 1.13 -2.40
C SER A 210 -4.65 2.18 -2.74
N LEU A 211 -4.76 3.34 -2.09
CA LEU A 211 -3.87 4.49 -2.30
C LEU A 211 -3.17 4.81 -0.98
N VAL A 212 -1.85 4.89 -0.98
CA VAL A 212 -1.13 5.51 0.13
C VAL A 212 -0.89 6.98 -0.15
N VAL A 213 -1.08 7.82 0.86
CA VAL A 213 -0.85 9.26 0.84
C VAL A 213 0.00 9.64 2.04
N ILE A 214 1.05 10.45 1.81
CA ILE A 214 1.89 11.01 2.86
C ILE A 214 1.66 12.51 2.92
N ARG A 215 1.35 13.02 4.11
CA ARG A 215 1.11 14.45 4.37
C ARG A 215 2.18 14.98 5.33
N GLY A 216 2.82 16.07 4.92
CA GLY A 216 3.69 16.88 5.77
C GLY A 216 2.99 18.15 6.25
N ASP A 217 3.78 19.10 6.73
CA ASP A 217 3.27 20.36 7.30
C ASP A 217 2.59 21.25 6.26
N GLU A 218 3.09 21.24 5.03
CA GLU A 218 2.61 22.10 3.93
C GLU A 218 1.51 21.44 3.07
N GLY A 219 1.18 20.17 3.33
CA GLY A 219 0.13 19.45 2.60
C GLY A 219 0.54 18.05 2.17
N THR A 220 0.00 17.60 1.03
CA THR A 220 0.26 16.25 0.50
C THR A 220 1.62 16.20 -0.18
N GLU A 221 2.58 15.49 0.42
CA GLU A 221 3.95 15.41 -0.08
C GLU A 221 4.16 14.24 -1.04
N ALA A 222 3.43 13.14 -0.87
CA ALA A 222 3.58 11.98 -1.75
C ALA A 222 2.33 11.12 -1.84
N ALA A 223 2.19 10.41 -2.95
CA ALA A 223 1.13 9.43 -3.16
C ALA A 223 1.59 8.26 -4.05
N LEU A 224 1.09 7.06 -3.79
CA LEU A 224 1.33 5.85 -4.58
C LEU A 224 0.09 4.94 -4.56
N ILE A 225 -0.31 4.43 -5.72
CA ILE A 225 -1.33 3.37 -5.80
C ILE A 225 -0.65 2.06 -5.44
N LEU A 226 -1.12 1.40 -4.37
CA LEU A 226 -0.51 0.20 -3.85
C LEU A 226 -0.72 -0.96 -4.84
N ASP A 227 -1.93 -1.34 -5.19
CA ASP A 227 -2.20 -2.56 -5.98
C ASP A 227 -1.45 -2.61 -7.33
N ALA A 228 -1.24 -1.43 -7.94
CA ALA A 228 -0.50 -1.30 -9.19
C ALA A 228 0.42 -0.07 -9.14
N PRO A 229 1.65 -0.23 -8.60
CA PRO A 229 2.59 0.86 -8.35
C PRO A 229 3.31 1.24 -9.64
N GLU A 230 2.54 1.64 -10.65
CA GLU A 230 3.08 2.11 -11.93
C GLU A 230 3.58 3.55 -11.84
N ARG A 231 3.08 4.31 -10.86
CA ARG A 231 3.32 5.75 -10.72
C ARG A 231 3.32 6.14 -9.25
N ALA A 232 4.35 6.88 -8.85
CA ALA A 232 4.37 7.64 -7.61
C ALA A 232 4.38 9.14 -7.92
N TRP A 233 3.66 9.93 -7.14
CA TRP A 233 3.69 11.39 -7.21
C TRP A 233 4.40 11.90 -5.98
N LEU A 234 5.40 12.75 -6.17
CA LEU A 234 6.20 13.36 -5.10
C LEU A 234 6.14 14.88 -5.22
N ASP A 235 6.04 15.59 -4.12
CA ASP A 235 6.11 17.05 -4.13
C ASP A 235 7.48 17.50 -4.65
N ALA A 236 7.46 18.49 -5.54
CA ALA A 236 8.67 19.05 -6.13
C ALA A 236 9.57 19.74 -5.09
N ALA A 237 9.00 20.23 -4.00
CA ALA A 237 9.70 20.89 -2.89
C ALA A 237 10.52 19.91 -2.03
N LEU A 238 10.23 18.59 -2.09
CA LEU A 238 11.02 17.60 -1.36
C LEU A 238 12.46 17.56 -1.89
N ASP A 239 13.42 17.56 -0.95
CA ASP A 239 14.81 17.27 -1.23
C ASP A 239 15.03 15.77 -1.51
N ASP A 240 16.25 15.37 -1.89
CA ASP A 240 16.55 13.98 -2.23
C ASP A 240 16.24 13.02 -1.06
N SER A 241 16.57 13.43 0.18
CA SER A 241 16.31 12.65 1.39
C SER A 241 14.81 12.46 1.65
N GLY A 242 14.02 13.54 1.56
CA GLY A 242 12.57 13.50 1.72
C GLY A 242 11.88 12.64 0.67
N ARG A 243 12.31 12.72 -0.60
CA ARG A 243 11.80 11.86 -1.69
C ARG A 243 12.09 10.39 -1.44
N GLU A 244 13.31 10.07 -1.03
CA GLU A 244 13.74 8.70 -0.76
C GLU A 244 13.03 8.11 0.46
N LEU A 245 12.85 8.88 1.52
CA LEU A 245 12.04 8.50 2.68
C LEU A 245 10.58 8.21 2.27
N ALA A 246 9.96 9.12 1.50
CA ALA A 246 8.58 8.95 1.04
C ALA A 246 8.43 7.68 0.18
N LEU A 247 9.34 7.47 -0.78
CA LEU A 247 9.34 6.26 -1.62
C LEU A 247 9.56 5.00 -0.80
N THR A 248 10.53 4.99 0.13
CA THR A 248 10.79 3.84 1.01
C THR A 248 9.57 3.51 1.87
N THR A 249 8.89 4.53 2.39
CA THR A 249 7.67 4.40 3.19
C THR A 249 6.52 3.78 2.39
N MET A 250 6.24 4.32 1.19
CA MET A 250 5.16 3.82 0.34
C MET A 250 5.45 2.40 -0.19
N LEU A 251 6.72 2.11 -0.53
CA LEU A 251 7.14 0.78 -0.96
C LEU A 251 7.09 -0.23 0.18
N ALA A 252 7.39 0.16 1.42
CA ALA A 252 7.24 -0.73 2.56
C ALA A 252 5.80 -1.19 2.76
N LEU A 253 4.84 -0.26 2.61
CA LEU A 253 3.41 -0.60 2.67
C LEU A 253 2.94 -1.44 1.48
N ARG A 254 3.52 -1.21 0.29
CA ARG A 254 3.22 -1.99 -0.91
C ARG A 254 3.68 -3.44 -0.83
N LEU A 255 4.85 -3.66 -0.25
CA LEU A 255 5.54 -4.94 -0.30
C LEU A 255 5.05 -5.90 0.79
N LEU A 256 4.36 -5.39 1.82
CA LEU A 256 3.74 -6.20 2.87
C LEU A 256 2.35 -6.70 2.45
N PRO A 257 2.14 -8.02 2.31
CA PRO A 257 0.86 -8.60 1.89
C PRO A 257 -0.15 -8.65 3.06
N LEU A 258 -0.55 -7.50 3.59
CA LEU A 258 -1.45 -7.43 4.75
C LEU A 258 -2.94 -7.40 4.38
N GLY A 259 -3.27 -7.67 3.12
CA GLY A 259 -4.65 -7.65 2.63
C GLY A 259 -5.15 -6.24 2.29
N PHE A 260 -4.27 -5.36 1.81
CA PHE A 260 -4.67 -4.11 1.15
C PHE A 260 -5.27 -4.34 -0.24
N ASP A 261 -5.09 -5.56 -0.76
CA ASP A 261 -5.50 -6.00 -2.09
C ASP A 261 -7.01 -6.33 -2.06
N GLY A 262 -7.81 -5.63 -2.88
CA GLY A 262 -9.27 -5.78 -2.97
C GLY A 262 -9.77 -6.70 -4.08
#